data_AF-A0A9E5L0B3-F1
#
_entry.id   AF-A0A9E5L0B3-F1
#
_cell.length_a   1.000
_cell.length_b   1.000
_cell.length_c   1.000
_cell.angle_alpha   90.00
_cell.angle_beta   90.00
_cell.angle_gamma   90.00
#
_symmetry.space_group_name_H-M   'P 1'
#
loop_
_entity.id
_entity.type
_entity.pdbx_description
1 polymer ?
#
loop_
_entity_poly.entity_id
_entity_poly.type
_entity_poly.pdbx_seq_one_letter_code
_entity_poly.pdbx_strand_id
1 'polypeptide(L)' 'MTNAKYKADFTPLVKTCTCFACTHFTKAYISHLIRENEMLGGILLSLHNIAYLHNMLENRKAKMLRK' A
#
# COMPACT_ATOMS: atom_id res chain seq x y z
N MET A 1 -6.49 -6.20 -4.87
CA MET A 1 -6.00 -7.18 -3.87
C MET A 1 -6.83 -8.48 -3.81
N THR A 2 -7.64 -8.80 -4.83
CA THR A 2 -8.47 -10.03 -4.86
C THR A 2 -7.88 -11.16 -5.69
N ASN A 3 -6.99 -10.84 -6.65
CA ASN A 3 -6.35 -11.81 -7.54
C ASN A 3 -5.73 -13.00 -6.79
N ALA A 4 -5.81 -14.19 -7.39
CA ALA A 4 -5.31 -15.43 -6.79
C ALA A 4 -3.81 -15.37 -6.42
N LYS A 5 -3.00 -14.67 -7.23
CA LYS A 5 -1.56 -14.48 -6.96
C LYS A 5 -1.24 -13.84 -5.61
N TYR A 6 -2.18 -13.09 -5.02
CA TYR A 6 -1.96 -12.44 -3.74
C TYR A 6 -2.32 -13.32 -2.54
N LYS A 7 -2.92 -14.51 -2.74
CA LYS A 7 -3.33 -15.42 -1.64
C LYS A 7 -2.17 -15.85 -0.74
N ALA A 8 -1.01 -16.11 -1.35
CA ALA A 8 0.18 -16.60 -0.68
C ALA A 8 1.39 -15.66 -0.90
N ASP A 9 1.13 -14.39 -1.19
CA ASP A 9 2.18 -13.38 -1.32
C ASP A 9 2.45 -12.73 0.06
N PHE A 10 3.44 -13.26 0.79
CA PHE A 10 3.83 -12.76 2.10
C PHE A 10 4.77 -11.54 2.05
N THR A 11 4.89 -10.90 0.88
CA THR A 11 5.66 -9.65 0.75
C THR A 11 4.79 -8.43 1.12
N PRO A 12 5.41 -7.29 1.50
CA PRO A 12 4.68 -6.03 1.67
C PRO A 12 4.06 -5.58 0.33
N LEU A 13 3.09 -4.65 0.39
CA LEU A 13 2.49 -4.05 -0.82
C LEU A 13 3.57 -3.48 -1.74
N VAL A 14 4.45 -2.65 -1.17
CA VAL A 14 5.59 -2.02 -1.86
C VAL A 14 6.80 -2.05 -0.94
N LYS A 15 7.91 -2.66 -1.38
CA LYS A 15 9.14 -2.84 -0.57
C LYS A 15 9.80 -1.53 -0.13
N THR A 16 9.66 -0.46 -0.91
CA THR A 16 10.26 0.86 -0.64
C THR A 16 9.34 1.78 0.16
N CYS A 17 8.10 1.36 0.46
CA CYS A 17 7.13 2.18 1.15
C CYS A 17 7.19 1.93 2.65
N THR A 18 7.27 3.01 3.43
CA THR A 18 7.37 2.98 4.90
C THR A 18 6.04 3.25 5.61
N CYS A 19 4.91 3.22 4.89
CA CYS A 19 3.60 3.40 5.51
C CYS A 19 3.22 2.20 6.40
N PHE A 20 2.35 2.44 7.37
CA PHE A 20 1.89 1.41 8.32
C PHE A 20 1.40 0.13 7.66
N ALA A 21 0.69 0.24 6.52
CA ALA A 21 0.23 -0.93 5.78
C ALA A 21 1.39 -1.79 5.24
N CYS A 22 2.46 -1.16 4.76
CA CYS A 22 3.63 -1.85 4.19
C CYS A 22 4.59 -2.38 5.25
N THR A 23 4.65 -1.77 6.43
CA THR A 23 5.57 -2.18 7.50
C THR A 23 5.02 -3.27 8.40
N HIS A 24 3.69 -3.39 8.51
CA HIS A 24 3.05 -4.33 9.44
C HIS A 24 2.25 -5.44 8.76
N PHE A 25 1.88 -5.30 7.49
CA PHE A 25 1.00 -6.27 6.83
C PHE A 25 1.56 -6.78 5.51
N THR A 26 1.18 -8.00 5.18
CA THR A 26 1.52 -8.64 3.92
C THR A 26 0.40 -8.48 2.90
N LYS A 27 0.71 -8.63 1.61
CA LYS A 27 -0.31 -8.70 0.55
C LYS A 27 -1.29 -9.84 0.80
N ALA A 28 -0.82 -11.00 1.28
CA ALA A 28 -1.65 -12.14 1.65
C ALA A 28 -2.70 -11.77 2.69
N TYR A 29 -2.29 -11.10 3.77
CA TYR A 29 -3.22 -10.68 4.82
C TYR A 29 -4.24 -9.66 4.32
N ILE A 30 -3.80 -8.61 3.62
CA ILE A 30 -4.71 -7.61 3.05
C ILE A 30 -5.65 -8.25 2.02
N SER A 31 -5.15 -9.20 1.24
CA SER A 31 -5.94 -9.94 0.26
C SER A 31 -7.03 -10.78 0.92
N HIS A 32 -6.73 -11.40 2.06
CA HIS A 32 -7.71 -12.11 2.87
C HIS A 32 -8.80 -11.15 3.38
N LEU A 33 -8.43 -10.04 4.04
CA LEU A 33 -9.40 -9.06 4.55
C LEU A 33 -10.37 -8.56 3.47
N ILE A 34 -9.87 -8.28 2.27
CA ILE A 34 -10.72 -7.81 1.16
C ILE A 34 -11.68 -8.89 0.68
N ARG A 35 -11.31 -10.19 0.72
CA ARG A 35 -12.19 -11.28 0.31
C ARG A 35 -13.26 -11.59 1.36
N GLU A 36 -12.92 -11.42 2.63
CA GLU A 36 -13.88 -11.57 3.74
C GLU A 36 -14.77 -10.33 3.92
N ASN A 37 -14.65 -9.31 3.07
CA ASN A 37 -15.37 -8.03 3.15
C ASN A 37 -15.14 -7.27 4.47
N GLU A 38 -13.95 -7.42 5.05
CA GLU A 38 -13.55 -6.70 6.27
C GLU A 38 -13.13 -5.26 5.95
N MET A 39 -13.69 -4.29 6.68
CA MET A 39 -13.45 -2.86 6.46
C MET A 39 -11.97 -2.49 6.57
N LEU A 40 -11.23 -3.18 7.46
CA LEU A 40 -9.81 -2.96 7.68
C LEU A 40 -8.99 -3.08 6.38
N GLY A 41 -9.37 -3.98 5.47
CA GLY A 41 -8.69 -4.13 4.18
C GLY A 41 -8.73 -2.84 3.36
N GLY A 42 -9.90 -2.20 3.29
CA GLY A 42 -10.09 -0.92 2.59
C GLY A 42 -9.34 0.23 3.26
N ILE A 43 -9.31 0.26 4.60
CA ILE A 43 -8.58 1.27 5.38
C ILE A 43 -7.07 1.19 5.12
N LEU A 44 -6.49 -0.01 5.19
CA LEU A 44 -5.05 -0.22 4.95
C LEU A 44 -4.64 0.15 3.53
N LEU A 45 -5.47 -0.18 2.53
CA LEU A 45 -5.22 0.20 1.14
C LEU A 45 -5.32 1.71 0.93
N SER A 46 -6.31 2.36 1.53
CA SER A 46 -6.47 3.82 1.46
C SER A 46 -5.27 4.53 2.09
N LEU A 47 -4.82 4.06 3.26
CA LEU A 47 -3.64 4.57 3.94
C LEU A 47 -2.38 4.44 3.07
N HIS A 48 -2.16 3.27 2.45
CA HIS A 48 -1.06 3.06 1.52
C HIS A 48 -1.13 4.02 0.32
N ASN A 49 -2.30 4.13 -0.30
CA ASN A 49 -2.49 4.97 -1.47
C ASN A 49 -2.21 6.45 -1.17
N ILE A 50 -2.71 6.96 -0.04
CA ILE A 50 -2.47 8.35 0.37
C ILE A 50 -0.98 8.59 0.62
N ALA A 51 -0.31 7.70 1.36
CA ALA A 51 1.12 7.83 1.64
C ALA A 51 1.96 7.81 0.34
N TYR A 52 1.61 6.92 -0.60
CA TYR A 52 2.28 6.84 -1.89
C TYR A 52 2.07 8.10 -2.74
N LEU A 53 0.83 8.59 -2.84
CA LEU A 53 0.50 9.82 -3.57
C LEU A 53 1.22 11.04 -2.98
N HIS A 54 1.25 11.16 -1.65
CA HIS A 54 1.96 12.24 -0.96
C HIS A 54 3.45 12.24 -1.30
N ASN A 55 4.12 11.08 -1.21
CA ASN A 55 5.53 10.96 -1.56
C ASN A 55 5.80 11.30 -3.03
N MET A 56 4.94 10.85 -3.94
CA MET A 56 5.06 11.17 -5.37
C MET A 56 4.96 12.68 -5.63
N LEU A 57 4.05 13.38 -4.94
CA LEU A 57 3.87 14.83 -5.07
C LEU A 57 5.07 15.59 -4.52
N GLU A 58 5.60 15.20 -3.36
CA GLU A 58 6.79 15.82 -2.77
C GLU A 58 8.03 15.67 -3.69
N ASN A 59 8.23 14.48 -4.25
CA ASN A 59 9.31 14.25 -5.23
C ASN A 59 9.17 15.13 -6.48
N ARG A 60 7.94 15.33 -6.97
CA ARG A 60 7.67 16.21 -8.10
C ARG A 60 7.95 17.67 -7.78
N LYS A 61 7.48 18.17 -6.63
CA LYS A 61 7.78 19.53 -6.16
C LYS A 61 9.29 19.76 -6.02
N ALA A 62 10.00 18.83 -5.38
CA ALA A 62 11.46 18.90 -5.23
C ALA A 62 12.18 18.96 -6.60
N LYS A 63 11.68 18.24 -7.60
CA LYS A 63 12.23 18.28 -8.97
C LYS A 63 11.94 19.61 -9.68
N MET A 64 10.79 20.23 -9.43
CA MET A 64 10.45 21.54 -10.00
C MET A 64 11.32 22.67 -9.42
N LEU A 65 11.63 22.63 -8.13
CA LEU A 65 12.42 23.66 -7.43
C LEU A 65 13.94 23.57 -7.69
N ARG A 66 14.43 22.46 -8.25
CA ARG A 66 15.85 22.25 -8.60
C ARG A 66 16.18 22.67 -10.04
N LYS A 67 15.24 23.33 -10.72
CA LYS A 67 15.38 23.84 -12.08
C LYS A 67 15.63 25.34 -12.02
#